data_AF-A0A5S4UPR7-F1
#
_entry.id   AF-A0A5S4UPR7-F1
#
_cell.length_a   1.000
_cell.length_b   1.000
_cell.length_c   1.000
_cell.angle_alpha   90.00
_cell.angle_beta   90.00
_cell.angle_gamma   90.00
#
_symmetry.space_group_name_H-M   'P 1'
#
loop_
_entity.id
_entity.type
_entity.pdbx_description
1 polymer ?
#
loop_
_entity_poly.entity_id
_entity_poly.type
_entity_poly.pdbx_seq_one_letter_code
_entity_poly.pdbx_strand_id
1 'polypeptide(L)'
;MSIVKKKDLIENSVFSIYLEGIGYTIAQLRDDCQMEFFDVLRERDEWEGVDLNEEKVLFCIVVAAHRLLALFHRNITSEVIFNERARCLVGLSYSSVRESTGVFGLNLIEYGKVFDPNDIRVLIKDLDPFFHKDFLYSFELLGMNGKVDKIKERLVRCFSEGVNFDTQIKFLYPELELPPKGYVRKDVEDIKGFLNH
;
A
#
# COMPACT_ATOMS: atom_id res chain seq x y z
N MET A 1 -9.09 -13.75 23.15
CA MET A 1 -8.17 -13.20 22.12
C MET A 1 -7.15 -12.30 22.80
N SER A 2 -5.86 -12.46 22.49
CA SER A 2 -4.85 -11.51 22.99
C SER A 2 -4.84 -10.27 22.11
N ILE A 3 -4.89 -9.11 22.74
CA ILE A 3 -4.79 -7.81 22.07
C ILE A 3 -3.35 -7.67 21.55
N VAL A 4 -3.18 -7.28 20.29
CA VAL A 4 -1.88 -6.95 19.70
C VAL A 4 -1.28 -5.74 20.42
N LYS A 5 -0.02 -5.85 20.82
CA LYS A 5 0.72 -4.83 21.58
C LYS A 5 1.89 -4.30 20.76
N LYS A 6 2.41 -3.15 21.17
CA LYS A 6 3.57 -2.51 20.53
C LYS A 6 4.78 -3.45 20.40
N LYS A 7 5.02 -4.33 21.38
CA LYS A 7 6.12 -5.31 21.36
C LYS A 7 5.98 -6.37 20.26
N ASP A 8 4.76 -6.56 19.76
CA ASP A 8 4.45 -7.54 18.72
C ASP A 8 4.68 -6.94 17.32
N LEU A 9 4.99 -5.63 17.22
CA LEU A 9 5.30 -4.92 15.98
C LEU A 9 6.79 -5.06 15.66
N ILE A 10 7.20 -6.26 15.25
CA ILE A 10 8.55 -6.54 14.79
C ILE A 10 8.53 -6.93 13.30
N GLU A 11 9.65 -6.79 12.62
CA GLU A 11 9.79 -7.16 11.21
C GLU A 11 9.27 -8.58 10.94
N ASN A 12 8.55 -8.73 9.82
CA ASN A 12 7.85 -9.95 9.37
C ASN A 12 6.73 -10.44 10.28
N SER A 13 6.30 -9.65 11.27
CA SER A 13 5.08 -9.96 12.00
C SER A 13 3.87 -9.88 11.08
N VAL A 14 3.00 -10.87 11.21
CA VAL A 14 1.76 -10.97 10.45
C VAL A 14 0.55 -10.83 11.37
N PHE A 15 -0.42 -10.06 10.92
CA PHE A 15 -1.62 -9.74 11.68
C PHE A 15 -2.88 -10.01 10.86
N SER A 16 -3.89 -10.59 11.51
CA SER A 16 -5.22 -10.62 10.94
C SER A 16 -5.95 -9.29 11.19
N ILE A 17 -6.82 -8.92 10.26
CA ILE A 17 -7.63 -7.71 10.29
C ILE A 17 -9.08 -8.14 10.07
N TYR A 18 -9.96 -7.72 10.97
CA TYR A 18 -11.40 -7.91 10.79
C TYR A 18 -12.03 -6.68 10.12
N LEU A 19 -12.81 -6.93 9.07
CA LEU A 19 -13.58 -5.97 8.32
C LEU A 19 -15.07 -6.34 8.46
N GLU A 20 -15.83 -5.47 9.10
CA GLU A 20 -17.25 -5.71 9.36
C GLU A 20 -18.02 -5.92 8.05
N GLY A 21 -18.82 -6.99 8.00
CA GLY A 21 -19.60 -7.36 6.81
C GLY A 21 -18.80 -7.99 5.67
N ILE A 22 -17.47 -8.11 5.80
CA ILE A 22 -16.59 -8.69 4.77
C ILE A 22 -15.90 -9.96 5.28
N GLY A 23 -15.34 -9.94 6.49
CA GLY A 23 -14.60 -11.04 7.07
C GLY A 23 -13.20 -10.66 7.51
N TYR A 24 -12.27 -11.60 7.43
CA TYR A 24 -10.90 -11.45 7.88
C TYR A 24 -9.92 -11.42 6.70
N THR A 25 -8.93 -10.53 6.79
CA THR A 25 -7.80 -10.44 5.86
C THR A 25 -6.48 -10.35 6.63
N ILE A 26 -5.35 -10.26 5.93
CA ILE A 26 -4.01 -10.28 6.50
C ILE A 26 -3.23 -9.02 6.12
N ALA A 27 -2.42 -8.54 7.06
CA ALA A 27 -1.32 -7.63 6.78
C ALA A 27 0.00 -8.11 7.38
N GLN A 28 1.12 -7.83 6.72
CA GLN A 28 2.47 -8.14 7.19
C GLN A 28 3.29 -6.87 7.34
N LEU A 29 3.89 -6.68 8.51
CA LEU A 29 4.88 -5.64 8.74
C LEU A 29 6.20 -6.08 8.13
N ARG A 30 6.74 -5.30 7.21
CA ARG A 30 8.07 -5.47 6.61
C ARG A 30 9.07 -4.49 7.24
N ASP A 31 10.31 -4.55 6.79
CA ASP A 31 11.35 -3.59 7.14
C ASP A 31 10.99 -2.16 6.66
N ASP A 32 11.73 -1.17 7.15
CA ASP A 32 11.56 0.25 6.79
C ASP A 32 10.14 0.79 7.00
N CYS A 33 9.48 0.33 8.08
CA CYS A 33 8.11 0.72 8.44
C CYS A 33 7.07 0.44 7.35
N GLN A 34 7.31 -0.51 6.44
CA GLN A 34 6.35 -0.84 5.39
C GLN A 34 5.35 -1.90 5.86
N MET A 35 4.10 -1.80 5.41
CA MET A 35 3.04 -2.77 5.68
C MET A 35 2.42 -3.23 4.37
N GLU A 36 2.47 -4.52 4.11
CA GLU A 36 1.81 -5.17 2.99
C GLU A 36 0.41 -5.65 3.42
N PHE A 37 -0.58 -5.41 2.59
CA PHE A 37 -1.95 -5.92 2.75
C PHE A 37 -2.24 -6.91 1.64
N PHE A 38 -2.83 -8.05 1.96
CA PHE A 38 -2.97 -9.17 1.02
C PHE A 38 -4.40 -9.35 0.52
N ASP A 39 -4.53 -9.83 -0.71
CA ASP A 39 -5.80 -10.13 -1.38
C ASP A 39 -6.31 -11.52 -0.98
N VAL A 40 -6.48 -11.70 0.33
CA VAL A 40 -6.95 -12.95 0.95
C VAL A 40 -8.09 -12.63 1.91
N LEU A 41 -9.20 -13.34 1.75
CA LEU A 41 -10.40 -13.20 2.59
C LEU A 41 -10.83 -14.55 3.16
N ARG A 42 -11.19 -14.54 4.44
CA ARG A 42 -11.80 -15.69 5.14
C ARG A 42 -12.97 -15.24 5.99
N GLU A 43 -13.98 -16.11 6.09
CA GLU A 43 -15.11 -15.87 7.00
C GLU A 43 -14.70 -16.05 8.48
N ARG A 44 -13.66 -16.86 8.74
CA ARG A 44 -13.14 -17.17 10.07
C ARG A 44 -11.67 -16.78 10.18
N ASP A 45 -11.26 -16.39 11.38
CA ASP A 45 -9.87 -16.01 11.71
C ASP A 45 -8.94 -17.24 11.87
N GLU A 46 -8.94 -18.12 10.89
CA GLU A 46 -8.18 -19.38 10.83
C GLU A 46 -7.18 -19.29 9.68
N TRP A 47 -5.86 -19.36 9.96
CA TRP A 47 -4.82 -19.04 8.97
C TRP A 47 -3.74 -20.10 8.79
N GLU A 48 -3.90 -21.26 9.43
CA GLU A 48 -2.92 -22.34 9.39
C GLU A 48 -2.59 -22.74 7.93
N GLY A 49 -1.29 -22.69 7.60
CA GLY A 49 -0.75 -23.12 6.32
C GLY A 49 -0.93 -22.13 5.16
N VAL A 50 -1.41 -20.90 5.42
CA VAL A 50 -1.44 -19.86 4.38
C VAL A 50 -0.02 -19.42 4.03
N ASP A 51 0.30 -19.39 2.74
CA ASP A 51 1.58 -18.93 2.21
C ASP A 51 1.44 -17.56 1.54
N LEU A 52 1.93 -16.52 2.20
CA LEU A 52 1.85 -15.14 1.69
C LEU A 52 2.76 -14.88 0.50
N ASN A 53 3.65 -15.81 0.13
CA ASN A 53 4.42 -15.72 -1.13
C ASN A 53 3.53 -15.97 -2.35
N GLU A 54 2.48 -16.78 -2.19
CA GLU A 54 1.52 -17.12 -3.24
C GLU A 54 0.33 -16.15 -3.28
N GLU A 55 0.04 -15.48 -2.16
CA GLU A 55 -1.03 -14.48 -2.10
C GLU A 55 -0.65 -13.18 -2.82
N LYS A 56 -1.62 -12.55 -3.48
CA LYS A 56 -1.39 -11.25 -4.13
C LYS A 56 -1.33 -10.14 -3.09
N VAL A 57 -0.33 -9.26 -3.18
CA VAL A 57 -0.30 -8.02 -2.38
C VAL A 57 -1.28 -7.02 -3.00
N LEU A 58 -2.26 -6.56 -2.23
CA LEU A 58 -3.15 -5.47 -2.61
C LEU A 58 -2.35 -4.16 -2.71
N PHE A 59 -1.71 -3.76 -1.63
CA PHE A 59 -0.89 -2.55 -1.59
C PHE A 59 0.14 -2.62 -0.45
N CYS A 60 1.21 -1.85 -0.59
CA CYS A 60 2.27 -1.72 0.40
C CYS A 60 2.47 -0.25 0.74
N ILE A 61 2.28 0.13 2.00
CA ILE A 61 2.36 1.54 2.45
C ILE A 61 3.33 1.69 3.62
N VAL A 62 3.95 2.86 3.73
CA VAL A 62 4.73 3.23 4.90
C VAL A 62 3.78 3.57 6.05
N VAL A 63 4.00 3.00 7.23
CA VAL A 63 3.11 3.10 8.38
C VAL A 63 3.81 3.50 9.68
N ALA A 64 3.13 4.34 10.46
CA ALA A 64 3.42 4.50 11.88
C ALA A 64 2.80 3.32 12.63
N ALA A 65 3.41 2.13 12.57
CA ALA A 65 2.80 0.86 12.98
C ALA A 65 2.15 0.89 14.37
N HIS A 66 2.74 1.61 15.34
CA HIS A 66 2.19 1.76 16.68
C HIS A 66 0.82 2.46 16.73
N ARG A 67 0.49 3.28 15.72
CA ARG A 67 -0.83 3.92 15.57
C ARG A 67 -1.88 2.97 15.00
N LEU A 68 -1.45 1.81 14.48
CA LEU A 68 -2.31 0.82 13.84
C LEU A 68 -2.70 -0.33 14.78
N LEU A 69 -2.37 -0.28 16.08
CA LEU A 69 -2.71 -1.37 17.02
C LEU A 69 -4.22 -1.73 16.99
N ALA A 70 -5.10 -0.75 16.81
CA ALA A 70 -6.54 -0.95 16.72
C ALA A 70 -7.03 -1.49 15.35
N LEU A 71 -6.15 -1.55 14.35
CA LEU A 71 -6.42 -2.22 13.08
C LEU A 71 -6.35 -3.74 13.23
N PHE A 72 -5.40 -4.22 14.04
CA PHE A 72 -5.06 -5.63 14.14
C PHE A 72 -6.00 -6.36 15.09
N HIS A 73 -6.57 -7.46 14.59
CA HIS A 73 -7.41 -8.34 15.37
C HIS A 73 -6.56 -9.33 16.20
N ARG A 74 -5.56 -9.95 15.56
CA ARG A 74 -4.67 -10.93 16.19
C ARG A 74 -3.29 -10.92 15.52
N ASN A 75 -2.25 -11.28 16.28
CA ASN A 75 -0.96 -11.65 15.69
C ASN A 75 -1.02 -13.13 15.31
N ILE A 76 -0.81 -13.43 14.03
CA ILE A 76 -0.93 -14.76 13.41
C ILE A 76 0.40 -15.23 12.82
N THR A 77 1.52 -14.61 13.20
CA THR A 77 2.84 -14.84 12.61
C THR A 77 3.25 -16.32 12.61
N SER A 78 2.85 -17.08 13.64
CA SER A 78 3.18 -18.51 13.76
C SER A 78 2.26 -19.45 12.96
N GLU A 79 1.18 -18.94 12.36
CA GLU A 79 0.20 -19.74 11.61
C GLU A 79 0.43 -19.70 10.10
N VAL A 80 1.18 -18.71 9.63
CA VAL A 80 1.37 -18.41 8.21
C VAL A 80 2.84 -18.51 7.81
N ILE A 81 3.08 -18.76 6.54
CA ILE A 81 4.39 -18.53 5.91
C ILE A 81 4.38 -17.08 5.45
N PHE A 82 5.23 -16.25 6.04
CA PHE A 82 5.28 -14.82 5.72
C PHE A 82 5.89 -14.58 4.33
N ASN A 83 5.53 -13.45 3.71
CA ASN A 83 5.99 -13.07 2.39
C ASN A 83 7.46 -12.68 2.44
N GLU A 84 8.29 -13.36 1.64
CA GLU A 84 9.72 -13.10 1.47
C GLU A 84 10.04 -12.45 0.11
N ARG A 85 9.04 -12.28 -0.76
CA ARG A 85 9.22 -11.60 -2.05
C ARG A 85 9.85 -10.21 -1.86
N ALA A 86 10.65 -9.83 -2.85
CA ALA A 86 11.29 -8.51 -2.89
C ALA A 86 10.24 -7.40 -2.88
N ARG A 87 10.51 -6.35 -2.10
CA ARG A 87 9.61 -5.19 -2.00
C ARG A 87 9.61 -4.38 -3.30
N CYS A 88 8.48 -3.75 -3.59
CA CYS A 88 8.40 -2.75 -4.64
C CYS A 88 9.13 -1.48 -4.18
N LEU A 89 10.28 -1.20 -4.80
CA LEU A 89 11.11 -0.03 -4.51
C LEU A 89 10.81 1.15 -5.44
N VAL A 90 9.56 1.23 -5.92
CA VAL A 90 9.05 2.33 -6.73
C VAL A 90 7.82 2.91 -6.04
N GLY A 91 7.76 4.24 -5.96
CA GLY A 91 6.69 4.94 -5.27
C GLY A 91 6.53 6.37 -5.76
N LEU A 92 5.58 7.08 -5.16
CA LEU A 92 5.30 8.47 -5.46
C LEU A 92 5.88 9.37 -4.36
N SER A 93 6.60 10.42 -4.74
CA SER A 93 7.09 11.46 -3.82
C SER A 93 6.56 12.82 -4.23
N TYR A 94 6.48 13.78 -3.32
CA TYR A 94 6.10 15.15 -3.66
C TYR A 94 7.04 15.74 -4.73
N SER A 95 6.45 16.49 -5.67
CA SER A 95 7.17 17.21 -6.73
C SER A 95 6.99 18.73 -6.59
N SER A 96 7.13 19.47 -7.69
CA SER A 96 6.86 20.91 -7.70
C SER A 96 5.39 21.22 -7.38
N VAL A 97 5.13 22.45 -6.94
CA VAL A 97 3.76 22.94 -6.75
C VAL A 97 3.11 23.10 -8.13
N ARG A 98 1.92 22.50 -8.30
CA ARG A 98 1.15 22.55 -9.53
C ARG A 98 0.47 23.91 -9.65
N GLU A 99 0.70 24.61 -10.74
CA GLU A 99 0.10 25.93 -10.98
C GLU A 99 -1.43 25.90 -10.99
N SER A 100 -2.03 24.82 -11.47
CA SER A 100 -3.49 24.66 -11.60
C SER A 100 -4.21 24.55 -10.26
N THR A 101 -3.56 24.05 -9.22
CA THR A 101 -4.21 23.73 -7.93
C THR A 101 -3.55 24.41 -6.73
N GLY A 102 -2.32 24.90 -6.86
CA GLY A 102 -1.56 25.49 -5.76
C GLY A 102 -1.08 24.47 -4.72
N VAL A 103 -1.22 23.16 -4.99
CA VAL A 103 -0.72 22.07 -4.13
C VAL A 103 0.43 21.32 -4.82
N PHE A 104 1.22 20.59 -4.05
CA PHE A 104 2.31 19.77 -4.58
C PHE A 104 1.80 18.73 -5.58
N GLY A 105 2.55 18.53 -6.66
CA GLY A 105 2.44 17.39 -7.54
C GLY A 105 3.18 16.18 -6.99
N LEU A 106 3.36 15.17 -7.84
CA LEU A 106 4.06 13.94 -7.53
C LEU A 106 5.07 13.60 -8.62
N ASN A 107 6.20 13.03 -8.20
CA ASN A 107 7.16 12.35 -9.06
C ASN A 107 6.96 10.84 -8.91
N LEU A 108 7.23 10.08 -9.96
CA LEU A 108 7.49 8.65 -9.84
C LEU A 108 8.98 8.47 -9.57
N ILE A 109 9.31 7.75 -8.49
CA ILE A 109 10.68 7.59 -8.04
C ILE A 109 11.02 6.11 -7.77
N GLU A 110 12.28 5.77 -7.95
CA GLU A 110 12.91 4.55 -7.47
C GLU A 110 13.77 4.91 -6.24
N TYR A 111 13.73 4.07 -5.21
CA TYR A 111 14.42 4.31 -3.94
C TYR A 111 15.17 3.07 -3.44
N GLY A 112 16.09 3.24 -2.49
CA GLY A 112 16.83 2.13 -1.90
C GLY A 112 15.99 1.25 -0.97
N LYS A 113 16.57 0.16 -0.46
CA LYS A 113 15.91 -0.69 0.55
C LYS A 113 15.49 0.11 1.79
N VAL A 114 16.31 1.09 2.18
CA VAL A 114 15.93 2.07 3.19
C VAL A 114 15.56 3.34 2.44
N PHE A 115 14.36 3.86 2.70
CA PHE A 115 13.95 5.11 2.09
C PHE A 115 14.77 6.28 2.66
N ASP A 116 15.66 6.82 1.83
CA ASP A 116 16.33 8.10 2.07
C ASP A 116 15.84 9.11 1.04
N PRO A 117 15.12 10.18 1.43
CA PRO A 117 14.65 11.19 0.49
C PRO A 117 15.77 11.94 -0.25
N ASN A 118 17.03 11.85 0.22
CA ASN A 118 18.20 12.43 -0.45
C ASN A 118 18.86 11.47 -1.44
N ASP A 119 18.53 10.18 -1.40
CA ASP A 119 19.07 9.14 -2.28
C ASP A 119 17.92 8.45 -3.02
N ILE A 120 17.27 9.24 -3.88
CA ILE A 120 16.18 8.79 -4.75
C ILE A 120 16.54 9.02 -6.21
N ARG A 121 16.10 8.10 -7.08
CA ARG A 121 16.16 8.28 -8.52
C ARG A 121 14.79 8.68 -9.03
N VAL A 122 14.67 9.89 -9.56
CA VAL A 122 13.44 10.33 -10.22
C VAL A 122 13.32 9.61 -11.57
N LEU A 123 12.27 8.81 -11.73
CA LEU A 123 11.96 8.09 -12.95
C LEU A 123 11.14 8.97 -13.90
N ILE A 124 10.10 9.62 -13.37
CA ILE A 124 9.26 10.58 -14.10
C ILE A 124 8.98 11.75 -13.19
N LYS A 125 9.26 12.96 -13.68
CA LYS A 125 9.05 14.19 -12.94
C LYS A 125 7.68 14.78 -13.23
N ASP A 126 7.06 15.40 -12.22
CA ASP A 126 5.84 16.21 -12.33
C ASP A 126 4.72 15.48 -13.10
N LEU A 127 4.20 14.40 -12.49
CA LEU A 127 3.19 13.53 -13.08
C LEU A 127 1.92 14.30 -13.46
N ASP A 128 1.66 14.38 -14.76
CA ASP A 128 0.37 14.81 -15.28
C ASP A 128 -0.77 13.79 -15.00
N PRO A 129 -1.93 14.21 -14.47
CA PRO A 129 -3.03 13.32 -14.10
C PRO A 129 -3.75 12.66 -15.28
N PHE A 130 -3.63 13.20 -16.50
CA PHE A 130 -4.23 12.62 -17.70
C PHE A 130 -3.27 11.65 -18.38
N PHE A 131 -2.02 12.07 -18.61
CA PHE A 131 -1.01 11.25 -19.30
C PHE A 131 -0.42 10.15 -18.41
N HIS A 132 -0.32 10.39 -17.10
CA HIS A 132 0.32 9.47 -16.16
C HIS A 132 -0.66 8.84 -15.15
N LYS A 133 -1.95 8.79 -15.50
CA LYS A 133 -3.01 8.21 -14.66
C LYS A 133 -2.67 6.79 -14.16
N ASP A 134 -2.07 5.97 -15.02
CA ASP A 134 -1.78 4.57 -14.69
C ASP A 134 -0.72 4.48 -13.59
N PHE A 135 0.26 5.39 -13.54
CA PHE A 135 1.24 5.45 -12.46
C PHE A 135 0.59 5.94 -11.16
N LEU A 136 -0.27 6.95 -11.24
CA LEU A 136 -1.03 7.47 -10.09
C LEU A 136 -2.02 6.43 -9.52
N TYR A 137 -2.51 5.49 -10.33
CA TYR A 137 -3.35 4.38 -9.87
C TYR A 137 -2.56 3.20 -9.29
N SER A 138 -1.30 3.03 -9.70
CA SER A 138 -0.56 1.78 -9.48
C SER A 138 0.54 1.88 -8.43
N PHE A 139 1.03 3.09 -8.13
CA PHE A 139 2.08 3.30 -7.13
C PHE A 139 1.57 4.08 -5.93
N GLU A 140 2.20 3.85 -4.77
CA GLU A 140 1.77 4.40 -3.50
C GLU A 140 2.49 5.71 -3.19
N LEU A 141 1.78 6.66 -2.57
CA LEU A 141 2.42 7.84 -2.01
C LEU A 141 3.30 7.42 -0.83
N LEU A 142 4.59 7.75 -0.92
CA LEU A 142 5.55 7.55 0.15
C LEU A 142 5.31 8.59 1.25
N GLY A 143 4.34 8.26 2.10
CA GLY A 143 3.92 9.05 3.24
C GLY A 143 3.60 8.14 4.43
N MET A 144 3.85 8.64 5.63
CA MET A 144 3.65 7.89 6.87
C MET A 144 2.15 7.77 7.20
N ASN A 145 1.58 6.57 7.08
CA ASN A 145 0.18 6.29 7.36
C ASN A 145 -0.05 5.88 8.82
N GLY A 146 -1.07 6.44 9.47
CA GLY A 146 -1.38 6.13 10.88
C GLY A 146 -2.85 6.26 11.25
N LYS A 147 -3.74 6.29 10.25
CA LYS A 147 -5.20 6.40 10.45
C LYS A 147 -5.85 5.07 10.13
N VAL A 148 -6.26 4.34 11.17
CA VAL A 148 -6.90 3.01 11.06
C VAL A 148 -8.10 3.04 10.12
N ASP A 149 -8.99 4.02 10.28
CA ASP A 149 -10.22 4.11 9.50
C ASP A 149 -9.95 4.27 8.00
N LYS A 150 -8.92 5.04 7.63
CA LYS A 150 -8.55 5.24 6.21
C LYS A 150 -8.03 3.96 5.56
N ILE A 151 -7.28 3.15 6.30
CA ILE A 151 -6.80 1.85 5.82
C ILE A 151 -7.98 0.88 5.70
N LYS A 152 -8.88 0.83 6.70
CA LYS A 152 -10.09 0.00 6.65
C LYS A 152 -11.01 0.39 5.49
N GLU A 153 -11.27 1.68 5.30
CA GLU A 153 -12.05 2.21 4.18
C GLU A 153 -11.47 1.74 2.83
N ARG A 154 -10.14 1.80 2.68
CA ARG A 154 -9.46 1.33 1.47
C ARG A 154 -9.62 -0.18 1.27
N LEU A 155 -9.40 -0.99 2.31
CA LEU A 155 -9.59 -2.44 2.23
C LEU A 155 -11.03 -2.82 1.88
N VAL A 156 -12.01 -2.19 2.53
CA VAL A 156 -13.44 -2.38 2.25
C VAL A 156 -13.74 -2.07 0.80
N ARG A 157 -13.22 -0.95 0.27
CA ARG A 157 -13.39 -0.58 -1.14
C ARG A 157 -12.69 -1.56 -2.09
N CYS A 158 -11.49 -2.04 -1.75
CA CYS A 158 -10.80 -3.08 -2.54
C CYS A 158 -11.70 -4.32 -2.68
N PHE A 159 -12.19 -4.86 -1.57
CA PHE A 159 -12.94 -6.12 -1.57
C PHE A 159 -14.39 -5.98 -2.07
N SER A 160 -15.05 -4.87 -1.80
CA SER A 160 -16.47 -4.68 -2.17
C SER A 160 -16.63 -4.14 -3.59
N GLU A 161 -15.76 -3.22 -3.99
CA GLU A 161 -15.89 -2.48 -5.25
C GLU A 161 -14.84 -2.88 -6.28
N GLY A 162 -13.77 -3.58 -5.89
CA GLY A 162 -12.65 -3.90 -6.78
C GLY A 162 -11.81 -2.66 -7.11
N VAL A 163 -11.80 -1.64 -6.24
CA VAL A 163 -11.12 -0.36 -6.44
C VAL A 163 -10.03 -0.16 -5.39
N ASN A 164 -8.79 -0.42 -5.80
CA ASN A 164 -7.60 -0.25 -4.97
C ASN A 164 -6.83 1.03 -5.33
N PHE A 165 -7.04 2.08 -4.55
CA PHE A 165 -6.49 3.41 -4.82
C PHE A 165 -6.10 4.13 -3.52
N ASP A 166 -4.95 4.81 -3.52
CA ASP A 166 -4.58 5.69 -2.41
C ASP A 166 -5.34 7.01 -2.51
N THR A 167 -6.28 7.23 -1.59
CA THR A 167 -7.13 8.43 -1.61
C THR A 167 -6.36 9.71 -1.30
N GLN A 168 -5.13 9.63 -0.76
CA GLN A 168 -4.28 10.81 -0.59
C GLN A 168 -3.91 11.44 -1.93
N ILE A 169 -3.79 10.63 -2.99
CA ILE A 169 -3.50 11.12 -4.34
C ILE A 169 -4.63 12.03 -4.84
N LYS A 170 -5.89 11.75 -4.47
CA LYS A 170 -7.05 12.57 -4.86
C LYS A 170 -7.01 13.98 -4.27
N PHE A 171 -6.32 14.18 -3.13
CA PHE A 171 -6.13 15.51 -2.57
C PHE A 171 -5.16 16.35 -3.42
N LEU A 172 -4.13 15.70 -4.00
CA LEU A 172 -3.13 16.35 -4.86
C LEU A 172 -3.60 16.49 -6.31
N TYR A 173 -4.45 15.56 -6.74
CA TYR A 173 -5.04 15.48 -8.07
C TYR A 173 -6.56 15.34 -7.99
N PRO A 174 -7.28 16.41 -7.58
CA PRO A 174 -8.75 16.39 -7.49
C PRO A 174 -9.43 16.07 -8.83
N GLU A 175 -8.79 16.35 -9.96
CA GLU A 175 -9.26 16.03 -11.31
C GLU A 175 -9.13 14.54 -11.68
N LEU A 176 -8.28 13.77 -10.99
CA LEU A 176 -8.01 12.37 -11.33
C LEU A 176 -9.18 11.48 -10.93
N GLU A 177 -9.97 10.99 -11.88
CA GLU A 177 -11.06 10.04 -11.61
C GLU A 177 -10.56 8.80 -10.85
N LEU A 178 -11.44 8.10 -10.13
CA LEU A 178 -11.07 6.83 -9.51
C LEU A 178 -10.76 5.80 -10.60
N PRO A 179 -9.83 4.85 -10.37
CA PRO A 179 -9.59 3.79 -11.31
C PRO A 179 -10.88 2.98 -11.53
N PRO A 180 -11.14 2.51 -12.76
CA PRO A 180 -12.32 1.72 -13.04
C PRO A 180 -12.34 0.43 -12.21
N LYS A 181 -13.54 -0.09 -11.95
CA LYS A 181 -13.70 -1.37 -11.24
C LYS A 181 -12.89 -2.47 -11.91
N GLY A 182 -12.07 -3.17 -11.14
CA GLY A 182 -11.22 -4.25 -11.65
C GLY A 182 -9.97 -3.77 -12.40
N TYR A 183 -9.61 -2.48 -12.30
CA TYR A 183 -8.36 -1.96 -12.83
C TYR A 183 -7.17 -2.79 -12.32
N VAL A 184 -6.37 -3.28 -13.26
CA VAL A 184 -5.14 -4.02 -12.97
C VAL A 184 -4.01 -3.02 -12.83
N ARG A 185 -3.49 -2.90 -11.61
CA ARG A 185 -2.35 -2.04 -11.29
C ARG A 185 -1.12 -2.49 -12.08
N LYS A 186 -0.39 -1.51 -12.58
CA LYS A 186 0.90 -1.70 -13.24
C LYS A 186 1.97 -2.06 -12.23
N ASP A 187 2.85 -2.98 -12.59
CA ASP A 187 4.06 -3.27 -11.83
C ASP A 187 5.28 -2.50 -12.37
N VAL A 188 6.44 -2.76 -11.78
CA VAL A 188 7.70 -2.11 -12.20
C VAL A 188 8.11 -2.53 -13.62
N GLU A 189 7.82 -3.77 -14.04
CA GLU A 189 8.16 -4.26 -15.37
C GLU A 189 7.29 -3.60 -16.45
N ASP A 190 6.00 -3.42 -16.17
CA ASP A 190 5.05 -2.73 -17.06
C ASP A 190 5.50 -1.31 -17.42
N ILE A 191 6.18 -0.64 -16.49
CA ILE A 191 6.59 0.76 -16.66
C ILE A 191 7.97 0.92 -17.29
N LYS A 192 8.80 -0.13 -17.35
CA LYS A 192 10.14 -0.06 -17.98
C LYS A 192 10.08 0.39 -19.44
N GLY A 193 9.01 0.04 -20.15
CA GLY A 193 8.77 0.50 -21.53
C GLY A 193 8.63 2.03 -21.65
N PHE A 194 8.19 2.70 -20.59
CA PHE A 194 8.01 4.16 -20.56
C PHE A 194 9.28 4.91 -20.14
N LEU A 195 10.24 4.23 -19.51
CA LEU A 195 11.47 4.85 -18.99
C LEU A 195 12.63 4.88 -20.02
N ASN A 196 12.48 4.21 -21.16
CA ASN A 196 13.50 4.07 -22.20
C ASN A 196 13.36 5.08 -23.36
N HIS A 197 12.59 6.14 -23.17
CA HIS A 197 12.36 7.23 -24.13
C HIS A 197 12.62 8.59 -23.48
#